data_AF-A0A2V6Z405-F1
#
_entry.id   AF-A0A2V6Z405-F1
#
_cell.length_a   1.000
_cell.length_b   1.000
_cell.length_c   1.000
_cell.angle_alpha   90.00
_cell.angle_beta   90.00
_cell.angle_gamma   90.00
#
_symmetry.space_group_name_H-M   'P 1'
#
loop_
_entity.id
_entity.type
_entity.pdbx_description
1 polymer ?
#
loop_
_entity_poly.entity_id
_entity_poly.type
_entity_poly.pdbx_seq_one_letter_code
_entity_poly.pdbx_strand_id
1 'polypeptide(L)'
;MGYFVEYSGMKFGMFLMTDMVETIVLAGLSTSLFLGGWQIPYLFAEGFQFPWGAGIALAPLLVTVLQVGAFVGKVAVVIFVLMLIRWTLPRFRYDQAMRLGWLGLFPLAIANIVVTGLVLAAWGSR
;
A
#
# COMPACT_ATOMS: atom_id res chain seq x y z
N MET A 1 12.62 -5.83 24.47
CA MET A 1 12.12 -5.42 25.81
C MET A 1 12.85 -4.15 26.22
N GLY A 2 12.57 -3.04 25.53
CA GLY A 2 13.13 -1.72 25.80
C GLY A 2 12.08 -0.86 26.50
N TYR A 3 11.77 0.33 25.98
CA TYR A 3 10.78 1.28 26.53
C TYR A 3 9.43 0.66 26.98
N PHE A 4 9.00 -0.47 26.42
CA PHE A 4 7.81 -1.20 26.85
C PHE A 4 7.80 -1.62 28.34
N VAL A 5 8.96 -1.73 29.03
CA VAL A 5 8.98 -2.05 30.47
C VAL A 5 8.71 -0.84 31.37
N GLU A 6 8.79 0.37 30.82
CA GLU A 6 8.62 1.63 31.57
C GLU A 6 7.15 2.08 31.62
N TYR A 7 6.29 1.48 30.80
CA TYR A 7 4.87 1.84 30.70
C TYR A 7 3.98 0.66 31.13
N SER A 8 3.05 0.90 32.05
CA SER A 8 2.06 -0.08 32.50
C SER A 8 0.62 0.35 32.21
N GLY A 9 -0.30 -0.62 32.16
CA GLY A 9 -1.74 -0.40 32.04
C GLY A 9 -2.18 0.34 30.77
N MET A 10 -2.83 1.50 30.94
CA MET A 10 -3.42 2.28 29.85
C MET A 10 -2.39 2.74 28.80
N LYS A 11 -1.20 3.18 29.25
CA LYS A 11 -0.15 3.69 28.36
C LYS A 11 0.41 2.57 27.47
N PHE A 12 0.60 1.38 28.04
CA PHE A 12 0.97 0.19 27.27
C PHE A 12 -0.09 -0.16 26.22
N GLY A 13 -1.37 -0.07 26.59
CA GLY A 13 -2.49 -0.24 25.65
C GLY A 13 -2.43 0.74 24.47
N MET A 14 -2.14 2.03 24.72
CA MET A 14 -1.99 3.02 23.64
C MET A 14 -0.84 2.69 22.68
N PHE A 15 0.29 2.18 23.18
CA PHE A 15 1.40 1.75 22.32
C PHE A 15 1.01 0.59 21.41
N LEU A 16 0.31 -0.42 21.95
CA LEU A 16 -0.21 -1.55 21.15
C LEU A 16 -1.23 -1.09 20.10
N MET A 17 -2.15 -0.20 20.48
CA MET A 17 -3.12 0.36 19.53
C MET A 17 -2.44 1.15 18.43
N THR A 18 -1.37 1.88 18.74
CA THR A 18 -0.61 2.65 17.75
C THR A 18 0.04 1.74 16.71
N ASP A 19 0.67 0.62 17.10
CA ASP A 19 1.24 -0.36 16.14
C ASP A 19 0.19 -0.92 15.18
N MET A 20 -1.02 -1.16 15.69
CA MET A 20 -2.14 -1.63 14.87
C MET A 20 -2.63 -0.56 13.90
N VAL A 21 -2.76 0.69 14.35
CA VAL A 21 -3.17 1.83 13.51
C VAL A 21 -2.12 2.13 12.46
N GLU A 22 -0.83 2.10 12.80
CA GLU A 22 0.28 2.31 11.87
C GLU A 22 0.23 1.30 10.71
N THR A 23 0.02 0.02 11.03
CA THR A 23 -0.11 -1.04 10.00
C THR A 23 -1.27 -0.78 9.05
N ILE A 24 -2.42 -0.33 9.57
CA ILE A 24 -3.60 0.00 8.75
C ILE A 24 -3.33 1.22 7.87
N VAL A 25 -2.70 2.27 8.42
CA VAL A 25 -2.38 3.50 7.68
C VAL A 25 -1.38 3.22 6.57
N LEU A 26 -0.31 2.47 6.84
CA LEU A 26 0.68 2.07 5.83
C LEU A 26 0.05 1.24 4.71
N ALA A 27 -0.85 0.31 5.05
CA ALA A 27 -1.56 -0.50 4.06
C ALA A 27 -2.52 0.35 3.21
N GLY A 28 -3.21 1.31 3.83
CA GLY A 28 -4.08 2.27 3.14
C GLY A 28 -3.30 3.14 2.15
N LEU A 29 -2.19 3.74 2.59
CA LEU A 29 -1.33 4.56 1.73
C LEU A 29 -0.72 3.75 0.58
N SER A 30 -0.22 2.56 0.86
CA SER A 30 0.36 1.68 -0.16
C SER A 30 -0.68 1.30 -1.22
N THR A 31 -1.92 1.02 -0.81
CA THR A 31 -3.01 0.68 -1.72
C THR A 31 -3.41 1.87 -2.61
N SER A 32 -3.47 3.07 -2.04
CA SER A 32 -3.81 4.28 -2.79
C SER A 32 -2.72 4.68 -3.78
N LEU A 33 -1.45 4.62 -3.38
CA LEU A 33 -0.33 5.09 -4.21
C LEU A 33 0.08 4.10 -5.30
N PHE A 34 0.04 2.80 -5.02
CA PHE A 34 0.61 1.79 -5.93
C PHE A 34 -0.44 0.85 -6.55
N LEU A 35 -1.55 0.54 -5.86
CA LEU A 35 -2.54 -0.45 -6.30
C LEU A 35 -3.79 0.18 -6.96
N GLY A 36 -3.73 1.47 -7.29
CA GLY A 36 -4.82 2.20 -7.95
C GLY A 36 -6.06 2.42 -7.07
N GLY A 37 -5.91 2.40 -5.74
CA GLY A 37 -6.98 2.71 -4.79
C GLY A 37 -8.26 1.90 -5.05
N TRP A 38 -9.37 2.62 -5.26
CA TRP A 38 -10.71 2.05 -5.49
C TRP A 38 -10.94 1.54 -6.92
N GLN A 39 -9.98 1.73 -7.84
CA GLN A 39 -10.20 1.38 -9.24
C GLN A 39 -10.21 -0.14 -9.43
N ILE A 40 -11.30 -0.63 -10.04
CA ILE A 40 -11.41 -1.98 -10.58
C ILE A 40 -11.24 -1.86 -12.11
N PRO A 41 -10.35 -2.65 -12.74
CA PRO A 41 -10.23 -2.66 -14.19
C PRO A 41 -11.60 -2.88 -14.85
N TYR A 42 -11.89 -2.11 -15.90
CA TYR A 42 -13.14 -2.18 -16.68
C TYR A 42 -14.42 -1.70 -15.98
N LEU A 43 -14.35 -1.21 -14.73
CA LEU A 43 -15.49 -0.63 -14.04
C LEU A 43 -15.51 0.90 -14.18
N PHE A 44 -16.46 1.42 -14.95
CA PHE A 44 -16.70 2.85 -15.13
C PHE A 44 -18.00 3.29 -14.45
N ALA A 45 -18.30 4.60 -14.48
CA ALA A 45 -19.47 5.18 -13.82
C ALA A 45 -20.81 4.52 -14.25
N GLU A 46 -20.87 4.01 -15.48
CA GLU A 46 -22.09 3.38 -16.03
C GLU A 46 -22.13 1.85 -15.86
N GLY A 47 -21.09 1.24 -15.28
CA GLY A 47 -20.99 -0.20 -15.08
C GLY A 47 -19.72 -0.82 -15.68
N PHE A 48 -19.73 -2.13 -15.88
CA PHE A 48 -18.59 -2.83 -16.47
C PHE A 48 -18.60 -2.66 -17.99
N GLN A 49 -17.57 -2.05 -18.56
CA GLN A 49 -17.37 -1.95 -20.01
C GLN A 49 -16.15 -2.75 -20.40
N PHE A 50 -16.38 -3.89 -21.05
CA PHE A 50 -15.29 -4.74 -21.50
C PHE A 50 -14.81 -4.33 -22.90
N PRO A 51 -13.51 -4.48 -23.23
CA PRO A 51 -12.94 -4.06 -24.51
C PRO A 51 -13.53 -4.76 -25.75
N TRP A 52 -14.25 -5.87 -25.57
CA TRP A 52 -14.92 -6.64 -26.61
C TRP A 52 -16.38 -6.22 -26.86
N GLY A 53 -16.80 -5.05 -26.34
CA GLY A 53 -18.13 -4.48 -26.62
C GLY A 53 -19.28 -5.03 -25.77
N ALA A 54 -19.00 -5.92 -24.81
CA ALA A 54 -19.99 -6.30 -23.81
C ALA A 54 -19.95 -5.28 -22.66
N GLY A 55 -21.07 -4.63 -22.39
CA GLY A 55 -21.24 -3.70 -21.27
C GLY A 55 -22.35 -4.19 -20.35
N ILE A 56 -22.05 -4.38 -19.07
CA ILE A 56 -23.08 -4.64 -18.04
C ILE A 56 -23.34 -3.31 -17.34
N ALA A 57 -24.48 -2.70 -17.64
CA ALA A 57 -24.91 -1.50 -16.92
C ALA A 57 -25.27 -1.87 -15.48
N LEU A 58 -24.72 -1.14 -14.52
CA LEU A 58 -24.96 -1.35 -13.10
C LEU A 58 -25.54 -0.08 -12.49
N ALA A 59 -26.41 -0.24 -11.49
CA ALA A 59 -26.86 0.89 -10.71
C ALA A 59 -25.65 1.63 -10.09
N PRO A 60 -25.60 2.97 -10.11
CA PRO A 60 -24.46 3.72 -9.58
C PRO A 60 -24.11 3.36 -8.12
N LEU A 61 -25.12 3.04 -7.30
CA LEU A 61 -24.92 2.56 -5.93
C LEU A 61 -24.13 1.24 -5.85
N LEU A 62 -24.37 0.30 -6.78
CA LEU A 62 -23.63 -0.96 -6.82
C LEU A 62 -22.18 -0.72 -7.25
N VAL A 63 -21.95 0.20 -8.17
CA VAL A 63 -20.59 0.58 -8.61
C VAL A 63 -19.78 1.14 -7.44
N THR A 64 -20.35 2.04 -6.64
CA THR A 64 -19.65 2.61 -5.48
C THR A 64 -19.40 1.57 -4.39
N VAL A 65 -20.37 0.70 -4.10
CA VAL A 65 -20.18 -0.40 -3.13
C VAL A 65 -19.08 -1.35 -3.58
N LEU A 66 -19.03 -1.70 -4.87
CA LEU A 66 -17.97 -2.54 -5.42
C LEU A 66 -16.60 -1.86 -5.35
N GLN A 67 -16.51 -0.58 -5.67
CA GLN A 67 -15.27 0.20 -5.60
C GLN A 67 -14.73 0.31 -4.16
N VAL A 68 -15.62 0.60 -3.19
CA VAL A 68 -15.27 0.61 -1.76
C VAL A 68 -14.87 -0.78 -1.28
N GLY A 69 -15.63 -1.81 -1.66
CA GLY A 69 -15.34 -3.20 -1.34
C GLY A 69 -13.99 -3.66 -1.89
N ALA A 70 -13.65 -3.28 -3.12
CA ALA A 70 -12.35 -3.57 -3.71
C ALA A 70 -11.21 -2.81 -3.02
N PHE A 71 -11.43 -1.56 -2.62
CA PHE A 71 -10.43 -0.82 -1.84
C PHE A 71 -10.15 -1.52 -0.50
N VAL A 72 -11.20 -1.83 0.27
CA VAL A 72 -11.09 -2.55 1.55
C VAL A 72 -10.43 -3.92 1.36
N GLY A 73 -10.80 -4.65 0.30
CA GLY A 73 -10.19 -5.93 -0.05
C GLY A 73 -8.69 -5.80 -0.35
N LYS A 74 -8.28 -4.81 -1.16
CA LYS A 74 -6.86 -4.55 -1.44
C LYS A 74 -6.09 -4.17 -0.17
N VAL A 75 -6.66 -3.31 0.69
CA VAL A 75 -6.05 -2.96 1.98
C VAL A 75 -5.88 -4.19 2.86
N ALA A 76 -6.89 -5.06 2.95
CA ALA A 76 -6.80 -6.31 3.70
C ALA A 76 -5.71 -7.24 3.17
N VAL A 77 -5.55 -7.34 1.84
CA VAL A 77 -4.45 -8.09 1.21
C VAL A 77 -3.10 -7.48 1.56
N VAL A 78 -2.94 -6.16 1.55
CA VAL A 78 -1.68 -5.51 1.94
C VAL A 78 -1.38 -5.74 3.42
N ILE A 79 -2.36 -5.62 4.32
CA ILE A 79 -2.20 -5.96 5.74
C ILE A 79 -1.77 -7.42 5.89
N PHE A 80 -2.40 -8.34 5.15
CA PHE A 80 -2.03 -9.74 5.15
C PHE A 80 -0.57 -9.95 4.72
N VAL A 81 -0.11 -9.25 3.68
CA VAL A 81 1.31 -9.29 3.25
C VAL A 81 2.24 -8.74 4.32
N LEU A 82 1.90 -7.62 4.98
CA LEU A 82 2.70 -7.06 6.07
C LEU A 82 2.79 -8.02 7.27
N MET A 83 1.69 -8.71 7.59
CA MET A 83 1.66 -9.73 8.64
C MET A 83 2.45 -10.98 8.26
N LEU A 84 2.38 -11.40 6.99
CA LEU A 84 3.19 -12.48 6.46
C LEU A 84 4.68 -12.15 6.66
N ILE A 85 5.11 -10.96 6.23
CA ILE A 85 6.49 -10.49 6.39
C ILE A 85 6.92 -10.50 7.86
N ARG A 86 6.06 -10.04 8.76
CA ARG A 86 6.31 -10.03 10.22
C ARG A 86 6.56 -11.43 10.78
N TRP A 87 5.97 -12.47 10.19
CA TRP A 87 6.13 -13.86 10.63
C TRP A 87 7.22 -14.63 9.86
N THR A 88 7.46 -14.31 8.59
CA THR A 88 8.41 -15.05 7.75
C THR A 88 9.85 -14.54 7.83
N LEU A 89 10.06 -13.24 8.05
CA LEU A 89 11.41 -12.68 8.02
C LEU A 89 12.15 -12.90 9.35
N PRO A 90 13.40 -13.43 9.31
CA PRO A 90 14.27 -13.49 10.47
C PRO A 90 14.57 -12.09 11.01
N ARG A 91 14.73 -11.99 12.34
CA ARG A 91 14.96 -10.71 13.03
C ARG A 91 16.28 -10.09 12.57
N PHE A 92 16.22 -8.93 11.89
CA PHE A 92 17.40 -8.19 11.46
C PHE A 92 18.06 -7.43 12.61
N ARG A 93 19.39 -7.32 12.58
CA ARG A 93 20.13 -6.43 13.47
C ARG A 93 20.00 -4.98 13.01
N TYR A 94 20.01 -4.03 13.96
CA TYR A 94 19.91 -2.59 13.67
C TYR A 94 20.89 -2.14 12.58
N ASP A 95 22.16 -2.54 12.66
CA ASP A 95 23.18 -2.15 11.66
C ASP A 95 22.84 -2.63 10.23
N GLN A 96 22.23 -3.81 10.11
CA GLN A 96 21.85 -4.37 8.81
C GLN A 96 20.68 -3.61 8.22
N ALA A 97 19.70 -3.24 9.04
CA ALA A 97 18.57 -2.42 8.63
C ALA A 97 19.03 -1.02 8.19
N MET A 98 19.93 -0.39 8.96
CA MET A 98 20.48 0.91 8.61
C MET A 98 21.27 0.86 7.30
N ARG A 99 22.08 -0.19 7.11
CA ARG A 99 22.83 -0.40 5.86
C ARG A 99 21.89 -0.63 4.67
N LEU A 100 20.83 -1.41 4.84
CA LEU A 100 19.84 -1.65 3.78
C LEU A 100 19.10 -0.34 3.41
N GLY A 101 18.70 0.46 4.39
CA GLY A 101 18.02 1.73 4.15
C GLY A 101 18.92 2.74 3.41
N TRP A 102 20.10 3.00 3.96
CA TRP A 102 20.98 4.06 3.46
C TRP A 102 21.81 3.68 2.25
N LEU A 103 22.39 2.47 2.22
CA LEU A 103 23.24 2.05 1.09
C LEU A 103 22.45 1.29 0.02
N GLY A 104 21.27 0.76 0.34
CA GLY A 104 20.43 0.03 -0.61
C GLY A 104 19.26 0.86 -1.14
N LEU A 105 18.26 1.10 -0.30
CA LEU A 105 16.97 1.64 -0.72
C LEU A 105 17.04 3.12 -1.14
N PHE A 106 17.80 3.94 -0.42
CA PHE A 106 17.94 5.36 -0.73
C PHE A 106 18.53 5.63 -2.13
N PRO A 107 19.70 5.06 -2.51
CA PRO A 107 20.23 5.27 -3.85
C PRO A 107 19.34 4.67 -4.95
N LEU A 108 18.66 3.54 -4.68
CA LEU A 108 17.69 2.97 -5.62
C LEU A 108 16.49 3.88 -5.86
N ALA A 109 15.99 4.55 -4.81
CA ALA A 109 14.88 5.51 -4.95
C ALA A 109 15.28 6.71 -5.82
N ILE A 110 16.48 7.26 -5.61
CA ILE A 110 17.01 8.35 -6.45
C ILE A 110 17.17 7.90 -7.91
N ALA A 111 17.75 6.72 -8.12
CA ALA A 111 17.89 6.15 -9.45
C ALA A 111 16.53 6.00 -10.16
N ASN A 112 15.50 5.51 -9.46
CA ASN A 112 14.16 5.36 -10.01
C ASN A 112 13.54 6.71 -10.45
N ILE A 113 13.74 7.76 -9.64
CA ILE A 113 13.25 9.11 -9.96
C ILE A 113 13.96 9.65 -11.22
N VAL A 114 15.29 9.54 -11.29
CA VAL A 114 16.07 9.99 -12.46
C VAL A 114 15.66 9.23 -13.72
N VAL A 115 15.54 7.90 -13.64
CA VAL A 115 15.12 7.07 -14.78
C VAL A 115 13.72 7.45 -15.24
N THR A 116 12.77 7.59 -14.33
CA THR A 116 11.40 8.00 -14.66
C THR A 116 11.39 9.39 -15.32
N GLY A 117 12.17 10.34 -14.80
CA GLY A 117 12.31 11.68 -15.38
C GLY A 117 12.89 11.65 -16.80
N LEU A 118 13.94 10.86 -17.03
CA LEU A 118 14.53 10.71 -18.36
C LEU A 118 13.59 10.05 -19.36
N VAL A 119 12.86 9.00 -18.94
CA VAL A 119 11.86 8.33 -19.78
C VAL A 119 10.75 9.30 -20.18
N LEU A 120 10.24 10.08 -19.23
CA LEU A 120 9.22 11.10 -19.51
C LEU A 120 9.75 12.19 -20.46
N ALA A 121 11.00 12.64 -20.31
CA ALA A 121 11.61 13.61 -21.22
C ALA A 121 11.82 13.06 -22.64
N ALA A 122 12.22 11.80 -22.77
CA ALA A 122 12.41 11.15 -24.06
C ALA A 122 11.07 10.92 -24.79
N TRP A 123 10.04 10.48 -24.06
CA TRP A 123 8.71 10.19 -24.62
C TRP A 123 7.87 11.45 -24.86
N GLY A 124 7.99 12.45 -23.99
CA GLY A 124 7.26 13.72 -24.08
C GLY A 124 7.76 14.70 -25.14
N SER A 125 8.75 14.32 -25.96
CA SER A 125 9.21 15.10 -27.13
C SER A 125 8.47 14.76 -28.44
N ARG A 126 7.36 14.03 -28.34
CA ARG A 126 6.37 13.77 -29.41
C ARG A 126 4.99 14.23 -28.98
#